data_AF-A0A419YEW4-F1
#
_entry.id   AF-A0A419YEW4-F1
#
_cell.length_a   1.000
_cell.length_b   1.000
_cell.length_c   1.000
_cell.angle_alpha   90.00
_cell.angle_beta   90.00
_cell.angle_gamma   90.00
#
_symmetry.space_group_name_H-M   'P 1'
#
loop_
_entity.id
_entity.type
_entity.pdbx_description
1 polymer ?
#
loop_
_entity_poly.entity_id
_entity_poly.type
_entity_poly.pdbx_seq_one_letter_code
_entity_poly.pdbx_strand_id
1 'polypeptide(L)'
;MGVPAKLAARMSMAEQHEYLRSKLSRRTLLRSGAVTVGAIAVGGALGSGAASAAPAGSTADTVTGSLVAPVGRHLQFGAEADTQMRVSWQVPAPVKKPFLRFGRHPWDLSHKIEAEVRALHTPALTDGGTPVDQYYLHVELNWLQPGTTYYYGVGHEGFDPAAQQAISTLQTFTTAPSRGGRHNRPFEPFTFTAFGDQGVSAHAAGNDNVILAQKPVFHLHAGDICYADPMGQGLDSDKVAFNALTWDAFLAQTETVAAKIPWMVSYGNHDMEAWYSHNGYGGDDARFTLPTNGPDPRTAPGVYSFTYGNVGVISLDANDVSYEIPVNFGYTNGRQTAWLERRLRELRADEAIDFVVVFFHHCAFSTTHQHASEGGVREAWVPLFEKYRVDLVINGHNHVYERTDAILGNKVNKAVPSGATVDPAKDGVVYVTAGAAGRSLYSFDAPDTYEGHENHQDEVVTYHFDKGATKVVETVEWSRVRYTGYSFIKVDVTPAHRGATTTMKVTALAENGARIDHYSIARRAGRSERGH
;
A
#
# COMPACT_ATOMS: atom_id res chain seq x y z
N MET A 1 2.75 -18.53 20.90
CA MET A 1 4.20 -18.20 20.83
C MET A 1 4.47 -16.69 20.78
N GLY A 2 3.54 -15.83 21.19
CA GLY A 2 3.68 -14.38 21.04
C GLY A 2 4.29 -13.64 22.23
N VAL A 3 4.22 -12.31 22.19
CA VAL A 3 4.63 -11.40 23.27
C VAL A 3 3.44 -11.24 24.20
N PRO A 4 3.48 -11.69 25.46
CA PRO A 4 2.33 -11.66 26.38
C PRO A 4 1.58 -10.32 26.36
N ALA A 5 0.25 -10.34 26.30
CA ALA A 5 -0.57 -9.13 26.07
C ALA A 5 -0.24 -7.94 27.00
N LYS A 6 -0.01 -8.20 28.30
CA LYS A 6 0.39 -7.16 29.27
C LYS A 6 1.75 -6.52 28.96
N LEU A 7 2.63 -7.24 28.29
CA LEU A 7 3.91 -6.72 27.80
C LEU A 7 3.73 -6.01 26.46
N ALA A 8 2.99 -6.60 25.52
CA ALA A 8 2.77 -6.03 24.19
C ALA A 8 2.14 -4.64 24.25
N ALA A 9 1.16 -4.42 25.14
CA ALA A 9 0.48 -3.13 25.33
C ALA A 9 1.37 -1.95 25.73
N ARG A 10 2.65 -2.20 26.06
CA ARG A 10 3.63 -1.17 26.43
C ARG A 10 4.92 -1.25 25.60
N MET A 11 4.93 -2.08 24.57
CA MET A 11 6.11 -2.33 23.73
C MET A 11 5.85 -1.77 22.34
N SER A 12 6.81 -1.01 21.85
CA SER A 12 6.94 -0.66 20.43
C SER A 12 7.08 -1.91 19.55
N MET A 13 6.81 -1.77 18.26
CA MET A 13 7.01 -2.85 17.28
C MET A 13 8.44 -3.41 17.32
N ALA A 14 9.44 -2.55 17.51
CA ALA A 14 10.84 -2.93 17.60
C ALA A 14 11.13 -3.80 18.82
N GLU A 15 10.64 -3.41 20.01
CA GLU A 15 10.77 -4.21 21.22
C GLU A 15 10.04 -5.55 21.08
N GLN A 16 8.89 -5.55 20.41
CA GLN A 16 8.14 -6.77 20.13
C GLN A 16 8.93 -7.72 19.24
N HIS A 17 9.54 -7.21 18.16
CA HIS A 17 10.42 -7.99 17.29
C HIS A 17 11.60 -8.60 18.07
N GLU A 18 12.30 -7.80 18.86
CA GLU A 18 13.45 -8.26 19.67
C GLU A 18 13.05 -9.35 20.67
N TYR A 19 11.92 -9.19 21.36
CA TYR A 19 11.40 -10.20 22.28
C TYR A 19 11.19 -11.53 21.56
N LEU A 20 10.54 -11.51 20.40
CA LEU A 20 10.22 -12.70 19.62
C LEU A 20 11.49 -13.43 19.18
N ARG A 21 12.50 -12.70 18.69
CA ARG A 21 13.80 -13.27 18.32
C ARG A 21 14.50 -13.93 19.52
N SER A 22 14.45 -13.29 20.68
CA SER A 22 15.09 -13.81 21.90
C SER A 22 14.45 -15.09 22.45
N LYS A 23 13.13 -15.25 22.30
CA LYS A 23 12.41 -16.46 22.75
C LYS A 23 12.70 -17.66 21.87
N LEU A 24 12.80 -17.46 20.56
CA LEU A 24 13.17 -18.51 19.61
C LEU A 24 14.60 -19.00 19.84
N SER A 25 15.57 -18.08 20.00
CA SER A 25 16.97 -18.46 20.24
C SER A 25 17.16 -19.28 21.52
N ARG A 26 16.44 -18.94 22.60
CA ARG A 26 16.45 -19.71 23.87
C ARG A 26 15.85 -21.11 23.71
N ARG A 27 14.81 -21.29 22.88
CA ARG A 27 14.24 -22.61 22.59
C ARG A 27 15.18 -23.46 21.73
N THR A 28 15.88 -22.86 20.77
CA THR A 28 16.93 -23.54 20.00
C THR A 28 18.05 -24.02 20.94
N LEU A 29 18.50 -23.17 21.87
CA LEU A 29 19.49 -23.53 22.91
C LEU A 29 19.03 -24.66 23.84
N LEU A 30 17.76 -24.63 24.29
CA LEU A 30 17.19 -25.69 25.13
C LEU A 30 17.00 -27.02 24.39
N ARG A 31 16.69 -26.99 23.09
CA ARG A 31 16.64 -28.19 22.24
C ARG A 31 18.04 -28.77 21.97
N SER A 32 19.06 -27.93 21.81
CA SER A 32 20.46 -28.39 21.73
C SER A 32 21.03 -28.88 23.06
N GLY A 33 20.48 -28.43 24.20
CA GLY A 33 20.84 -28.90 25.55
C GLY A 33 20.25 -30.27 25.94
N ALA A 34 19.32 -30.79 25.14
CA ALA A 34 18.72 -32.12 25.30
C ALA A 34 19.36 -33.19 24.38
N VAL A 35 20.55 -32.94 23.85
CA VAL A 35 21.39 -34.00 23.26
C VAL A 35 22.15 -34.67 24.39
N THR A 36 21.71 -35.87 24.71
CA THR A 36 22.34 -36.80 25.67
C THR A 36 23.84 -36.90 25.40
N VAL A 37 24.60 -36.71 26.47
CA VAL A 37 26.05 -36.89 26.54
C VAL A 37 26.48 -38.20 25.86
N GLY A 38 27.32 -38.07 24.84
CA GLY A 38 27.99 -39.17 24.16
C GLY A 38 29.30 -38.70 23.52
N ALA A 39 30.38 -38.83 24.30
CA ALA A 39 31.80 -38.71 23.94
C ALA A 39 32.46 -37.30 23.90
N ILE A 40 33.54 -37.22 24.68
CA ILE A 40 34.50 -36.12 24.86
C ILE A 40 35.64 -36.26 23.84
N ALA A 41 36.08 -35.16 23.22
CA ALA A 41 37.48 -34.63 23.20
C ALA A 41 37.78 -33.77 21.95
N VAL A 42 37.90 -32.43 22.12
CA VAL A 42 39.13 -31.59 22.11
C VAL A 42 39.46 -30.87 20.77
N GLY A 43 39.57 -29.53 20.89
CA GLY A 43 40.35 -28.62 20.03
C GLY A 43 39.49 -27.81 19.03
N GLY A 44 39.48 -26.49 18.95
CA GLY A 44 40.22 -25.39 19.56
C GLY A 44 39.91 -24.09 18.80
N ALA A 45 40.14 -22.96 19.45
CA ALA A 45 40.33 -21.59 18.91
C ALA A 45 39.12 -20.77 18.38
N LEU A 46 38.89 -19.69 19.14
CA LEU A 46 38.29 -18.39 18.87
C LEU A 46 38.38 -17.86 17.42
N GLY A 47 37.28 -17.29 16.94
CA GLY A 47 37.25 -16.39 15.79
C GLY A 47 35.92 -15.62 15.73
N SER A 48 35.97 -14.34 16.08
CA SER A 48 34.88 -13.37 15.94
C SER A 48 34.58 -13.09 14.46
N GLY A 49 33.33 -13.31 14.04
CA GLY A 49 32.85 -12.90 12.72
C GLY A 49 31.33 -13.02 12.66
N ALA A 50 30.65 -11.95 12.24
CA ALA A 50 29.21 -11.96 11.99
C ALA A 50 28.89 -13.01 10.90
N ALA A 51 28.29 -14.12 11.29
CA ALA A 51 27.82 -15.14 10.37
C ALA A 51 26.32 -14.94 10.15
N SER A 52 25.96 -14.50 8.94
CA SER A 52 24.63 -14.75 8.39
C SER A 52 24.39 -16.26 8.44
N ALA A 53 23.44 -16.69 9.26
CA ALA A 53 23.04 -18.09 9.29
C ALA A 53 22.38 -18.43 7.95
N ALA A 54 23.14 -19.06 7.06
CA ALA A 54 22.57 -19.80 5.94
C ALA A 54 21.64 -20.88 6.51
N PRO A 55 20.43 -21.09 5.95
CA PRO A 55 19.57 -22.15 6.43
C PRO A 55 20.29 -23.48 6.27
N ALA A 56 20.31 -24.28 7.33
CA ALA A 56 20.70 -25.67 7.26
C ALA A 56 19.76 -26.36 6.26
N GLY A 57 20.32 -26.88 5.18
CA GLY A 57 19.57 -27.56 4.13
C GLY A 57 18.80 -28.73 4.71
N SER A 58 17.48 -28.60 4.80
CA SER A 58 16.60 -29.75 4.75
C SER A 58 16.74 -30.34 3.35
N THR A 59 16.91 -31.65 3.26
CA THR A 59 16.77 -32.38 2.01
C THR A 59 15.30 -32.32 1.60
N ALA A 60 14.87 -31.18 1.07
CA ALA A 60 13.63 -31.10 0.31
C ALA A 60 13.85 -31.93 -0.95
N ASP A 61 13.05 -32.98 -1.13
CA ASP A 61 12.92 -33.64 -2.42
C ASP A 61 12.81 -32.56 -3.50
N THR A 62 13.76 -32.54 -4.43
CA THR A 62 13.81 -31.49 -5.44
C THR A 62 12.57 -31.60 -6.30
N VAL A 63 11.56 -30.77 -6.04
CA VAL A 63 10.38 -30.66 -6.88
C VAL A 63 10.87 -30.35 -8.30
N THR A 64 10.41 -31.13 -9.27
CA THR A 64 10.80 -30.91 -10.67
C THR A 64 10.35 -29.51 -11.07
N GLY A 65 11.28 -28.66 -11.52
CA GLY A 65 10.97 -27.25 -11.83
C GLY A 65 9.78 -27.07 -12.78
N SER A 66 9.56 -27.98 -13.73
CA SER A 66 8.40 -27.91 -14.63
C SER A 66 7.04 -28.03 -13.93
N LEU A 67 7.00 -28.48 -12.67
CA LEU A 67 5.79 -28.57 -11.85
C LEU A 67 5.59 -27.33 -10.95
N VAL A 68 6.56 -26.41 -10.93
CA VAL A 68 6.53 -25.19 -10.11
C VAL A 68 6.09 -24.04 -11.01
N ALA A 69 4.80 -23.73 -11.02
CA ALA A 69 4.29 -22.59 -11.79
C ALA A 69 4.44 -21.29 -10.98
N PRO A 70 4.94 -20.20 -11.59
CA PRO A 70 4.85 -18.86 -11.01
C PRO A 70 3.39 -18.42 -10.81
N VAL A 71 3.09 -17.79 -9.68
CA VAL A 71 1.77 -17.27 -9.31
C VAL A 71 1.89 -15.89 -8.69
N GLY A 72 0.76 -15.21 -8.46
CA GLY A 72 0.75 -13.95 -7.72
C GLY A 72 1.53 -12.83 -8.40
N ARG A 73 1.54 -12.80 -9.74
CA ARG A 73 2.19 -11.73 -10.50
C ARG A 73 1.55 -10.38 -10.17
N HIS A 74 2.37 -9.42 -9.80
CA HIS A 74 1.93 -8.07 -9.49
C HIS A 74 2.98 -7.03 -9.89
N LEU A 75 2.51 -5.86 -10.31
CA LEU A 75 3.32 -4.77 -10.84
C LEU A 75 3.38 -3.60 -9.88
N GLN A 76 4.51 -2.89 -9.84
CA GLN A 76 4.64 -1.57 -9.20
C GLN A 76 5.40 -0.63 -10.14
N PHE A 77 5.20 0.68 -10.01
CA PHE A 77 6.10 1.64 -10.64
C PHE A 77 7.41 1.77 -9.86
N GLY A 78 8.47 2.21 -10.54
CA GLY A 78 9.54 2.94 -9.88
C GLY A 78 9.14 4.40 -9.59
N ALA A 79 10.08 5.24 -9.19
CA ALA A 79 9.81 6.66 -8.93
C ALA A 79 9.36 7.41 -10.20
N GLU A 80 9.90 7.02 -11.36
CA GLU A 80 9.56 7.56 -12.67
C GLU A 80 8.76 6.53 -13.49
N ALA A 81 7.43 6.60 -13.42
CA ALA A 81 6.53 5.62 -14.01
C ALA A 81 6.61 5.51 -15.55
N ASP A 82 7.23 6.48 -16.21
CA ASP A 82 7.42 6.50 -17.67
C ASP A 82 8.62 5.67 -18.13
N THR A 83 9.56 5.36 -17.23
CA THR A 83 10.79 4.63 -17.55
C THR A 83 11.10 3.47 -16.61
N GLN A 84 10.34 3.33 -15.52
CA GLN A 84 10.59 2.34 -14.47
C GLN A 84 9.34 1.50 -14.15
N MET A 85 9.51 0.19 -14.19
CA MET A 85 8.51 -0.81 -13.78
C MET A 85 9.16 -1.83 -12.86
N ARG A 86 8.39 -2.40 -11.94
CA ARG A 86 8.79 -3.49 -11.03
C ARG A 86 7.83 -4.64 -11.26
N VAL A 87 8.40 -5.82 -11.43
CA VAL A 87 7.62 -7.05 -11.63
C VAL A 87 7.97 -8.00 -10.50
N SER A 88 6.95 -8.37 -9.74
CA SER A 88 7.06 -9.24 -8.58
C SER A 88 6.15 -10.46 -8.76
N TRP A 89 6.57 -11.63 -8.28
CA TRP A 89 5.77 -12.85 -8.30
C TRP A 89 6.20 -13.81 -7.20
N GLN A 90 5.40 -14.86 -6.99
CA GLN A 90 5.65 -15.92 -6.03
C GLN A 90 5.92 -17.25 -6.75
N VAL A 91 6.74 -18.11 -6.13
CA VAL A 91 6.83 -19.53 -6.45
C VAL A 91 6.54 -20.38 -5.21
N PRO A 92 5.82 -21.52 -5.35
CA PRO A 92 5.42 -22.34 -4.22
C PRO A 92 6.56 -23.19 -3.63
N ALA A 93 7.73 -23.23 -4.26
CA ALA A 93 8.91 -23.97 -3.80
C ALA A 93 10.20 -23.31 -4.32
N PRO A 94 11.37 -23.56 -3.70
CA PRO A 94 12.65 -23.05 -4.21
C PRO A 94 12.89 -23.40 -5.68
N VAL A 95 13.32 -22.42 -6.47
CA VAL A 95 13.63 -22.58 -7.90
C VAL A 95 15.06 -22.18 -8.22
N LYS A 96 15.60 -22.66 -9.35
CA LYS A 96 16.96 -22.32 -9.83
C LYS A 96 16.91 -21.29 -10.94
N LYS A 97 17.80 -20.30 -10.87
CA LYS A 97 17.96 -19.23 -11.89
C LYS A 97 16.62 -18.63 -12.32
N PRO A 98 15.82 -18.10 -11.39
CA PRO A 98 14.60 -17.43 -11.78
C PRO A 98 14.88 -16.19 -12.62
N PHE A 99 13.96 -15.87 -13.52
CA PHE A 99 14.13 -14.77 -14.45
C PHE A 99 12.80 -14.20 -14.93
N LEU A 100 12.88 -13.00 -15.46
CA LEU A 100 11.85 -12.38 -16.27
C LEU A 100 12.33 -12.28 -17.73
N ARG A 101 11.44 -12.57 -18.67
CA ARG A 101 11.59 -12.21 -20.08
C ARG A 101 10.63 -11.10 -20.45
N PHE A 102 11.06 -10.15 -21.28
CA PHE A 102 10.19 -9.10 -21.79
C PHE A 102 10.59 -8.61 -23.17
N GLY A 103 9.66 -7.93 -23.83
CA GLY A 103 9.87 -7.29 -25.12
C GLY A 103 8.63 -6.51 -25.58
N ARG A 104 8.69 -5.93 -26.78
CA ARG A 104 7.58 -5.12 -27.33
C ARG A 104 6.57 -5.92 -28.16
N HIS A 105 6.86 -7.21 -28.38
CA HIS A 105 5.97 -8.13 -29.09
C HIS A 105 5.93 -9.48 -28.36
N PRO A 106 4.79 -10.20 -28.36
CA PRO A 106 4.64 -11.43 -27.58
C PRO A 106 5.53 -12.59 -28.08
N TRP A 107 5.97 -12.54 -29.35
CA TRP A 107 6.89 -13.52 -29.95
C TRP A 107 8.37 -13.07 -29.91
N ASP A 108 8.66 -11.88 -29.37
CA ASP A 108 10.02 -11.34 -29.22
C ASP A 108 10.27 -10.95 -27.76
N LEU A 109 10.47 -11.98 -26.92
CA LEU A 109 10.83 -11.86 -25.51
C LEU A 109 12.34 -12.09 -25.31
N SER A 110 13.12 -11.39 -26.12
CA SER A 110 14.57 -11.56 -26.24
C SER A 110 15.35 -11.01 -25.05
N HIS A 111 14.82 -10.02 -24.32
CA HIS A 111 15.44 -9.55 -23.08
C HIS A 111 15.14 -10.51 -21.95
N LYS A 112 16.18 -10.96 -21.25
CA LYS A 112 16.10 -11.86 -20.08
C LYS A 112 16.89 -11.26 -18.92
N ILE A 113 16.25 -11.12 -17.76
CA ILE A 113 16.87 -10.56 -16.55
C ILE A 113 16.69 -11.57 -15.42
N GLU A 114 17.77 -11.89 -14.71
CA GLU A 114 17.72 -12.75 -13.52
C GLU A 114 16.97 -12.05 -12.39
N ALA A 115 16.15 -12.80 -11.67
CA ALA A 115 15.32 -12.29 -10.59
C ALA A 115 16.07 -12.33 -9.25
N GLU A 116 15.90 -11.28 -8.46
CA GLU A 116 16.18 -11.34 -7.03
C GLU A 116 15.21 -12.31 -6.36
N VAL A 117 15.67 -13.08 -5.37
CA VAL A 117 14.82 -13.95 -4.55
C VAL A 117 14.80 -13.42 -3.13
N ARG A 118 13.60 -13.13 -2.61
CA ARG A 118 13.34 -12.77 -1.21
C ARG A 118 12.54 -13.89 -0.57
N ALA A 119 13.19 -14.65 0.32
CA ALA A 119 12.56 -15.76 1.03
C ALA A 119 12.08 -15.28 2.41
N LEU A 120 10.87 -15.70 2.80
CA LEU A 120 10.34 -15.53 4.14
C LEU A 120 10.19 -16.89 4.83
N HIS A 121 10.50 -16.90 6.12
CA HIS A 121 10.26 -18.03 7.00
C HIS A 121 9.37 -17.59 8.17
N THR A 122 8.16 -18.14 8.24
CA THR A 122 7.27 -18.01 9.39
C THR A 122 7.40 -19.25 10.26
N PRO A 123 7.83 -19.13 11.54
CA PRO A 123 7.84 -20.28 12.44
C PRO A 123 6.41 -20.71 12.80
N ALA A 124 6.24 -21.91 13.36
CA ALA A 124 4.97 -22.32 13.94
C ALA A 124 4.57 -21.39 15.11
N LEU A 125 3.50 -20.61 14.93
CA LEU A 125 3.05 -19.59 15.88
C LEU A 125 2.11 -20.13 16.98
N THR A 126 1.52 -21.30 16.72
CA THR A 126 0.65 -22.05 17.63
C THR A 126 1.23 -23.44 17.89
N ASP A 127 0.86 -24.03 19.04
CA ASP A 127 1.26 -25.40 19.35
C ASP A 127 0.56 -26.36 18.38
N GLY A 128 1.34 -27.19 17.67
CA GLY A 128 0.85 -28.04 16.58
C GLY A 128 0.76 -27.36 15.21
N GLY A 129 1.07 -26.07 15.11
CA GLY A 129 1.18 -25.36 13.83
C GLY A 129 2.39 -25.83 13.00
N THR A 130 2.34 -25.59 11.69
CA THR A 130 3.43 -25.90 10.76
C THR A 130 4.14 -24.60 10.35
N PRO A 131 5.48 -24.55 10.32
CA PRO A 131 6.21 -23.43 9.72
C PRO A 131 5.84 -23.25 8.24
N VAL A 132 5.95 -22.01 7.76
CA VAL A 132 5.64 -21.65 6.38
C VAL A 132 6.87 -20.99 5.76
N ASP A 133 7.31 -21.51 4.62
CA ASP A 133 8.36 -20.91 3.79
C ASP A 133 7.72 -20.36 2.51
N GLN A 134 7.97 -19.09 2.21
CA GLN A 134 7.44 -18.41 1.01
C GLN A 134 8.60 -17.79 0.23
N TYR A 135 8.52 -17.83 -1.10
CA TYR A 135 9.57 -17.37 -2.00
C TYR A 135 9.00 -16.35 -2.99
N TYR A 136 9.45 -15.10 -2.84
CA TYR A 136 9.07 -14.00 -3.69
C TYR A 136 10.23 -13.61 -4.59
N LEU A 137 9.90 -13.16 -5.79
CA LEU A 137 10.87 -12.90 -6.84
C LEU A 137 10.61 -11.55 -7.47
N HIS A 138 11.68 -10.83 -7.76
CA HIS A 138 11.59 -9.45 -8.21
C HIS A 138 12.54 -9.18 -9.36
N VAL A 139 12.06 -8.40 -10.33
CA VAL A 139 12.88 -7.80 -11.38
C VAL A 139 12.56 -6.30 -11.45
N GLU A 140 13.62 -5.50 -11.39
CA GLU A 140 13.56 -4.08 -11.66
C GLU A 140 13.82 -3.79 -13.13
N LEU A 141 12.83 -3.22 -13.82
CA LEU A 141 12.96 -2.76 -15.19
C LEU A 141 13.17 -1.25 -15.17
N ASN A 142 14.32 -0.80 -15.66
CA ASN A 142 14.69 0.60 -15.77
C ASN A 142 14.98 0.94 -17.24
N TRP A 143 14.97 2.23 -17.59
CA TRP A 143 15.24 2.73 -18.94
C TRP A 143 14.27 2.21 -20.01
N LEU A 144 13.02 1.95 -19.61
CA LEU A 144 11.95 1.59 -20.54
C LEU A 144 11.57 2.80 -21.41
N GLN A 145 11.05 2.54 -22.60
CA GLN A 145 10.50 3.59 -23.45
C GLN A 145 9.18 4.09 -22.84
N PRO A 146 8.99 5.41 -22.69
CA PRO A 146 7.71 5.96 -22.25
C PRO A 146 6.54 5.62 -23.18
N GLY A 147 5.33 5.54 -22.62
CA GLY A 147 4.08 5.32 -23.36
C GLY A 147 4.07 4.03 -24.19
N THR A 148 4.82 3.01 -23.75
CA THR A 148 5.07 1.80 -24.53
C THR A 148 4.51 0.58 -23.81
N THR A 149 3.76 -0.25 -24.53
CA THR A 149 3.30 -1.55 -24.05
C THR A 149 4.40 -2.59 -24.20
N TYR A 150 4.68 -3.30 -23.12
CA TYR A 150 5.60 -4.42 -23.08
C TYR A 150 4.85 -5.71 -22.78
N TYR A 151 5.27 -6.79 -23.43
CA TYR A 151 4.89 -8.16 -23.10
C TYR A 151 5.95 -8.73 -22.18
N TYR A 152 5.54 -9.47 -21.15
CA TYR A 152 6.46 -10.11 -20.24
C TYR A 152 5.97 -11.49 -19.79
N GLY A 153 6.92 -12.32 -19.38
CA GLY A 153 6.68 -13.60 -18.74
C GLY A 153 7.74 -13.85 -17.68
N VAL A 154 7.35 -14.56 -16.63
CA VAL A 154 8.25 -14.93 -15.53
C VAL A 154 8.50 -16.44 -15.56
N GLY A 155 9.68 -16.86 -15.12
CA GLY A 155 10.06 -18.26 -15.16
C GLY A 155 11.34 -18.55 -14.40
N HIS A 156 11.86 -19.76 -14.61
CA HIS A 156 13.07 -20.26 -13.98
C HIS A 156 13.58 -21.48 -14.76
N GLU A 157 14.67 -22.11 -14.29
CA GLU A 157 15.13 -23.37 -14.86
C GLU A 157 14.03 -24.44 -14.71
N GLY A 158 13.54 -24.97 -15.85
CA GLY A 158 12.42 -25.92 -15.90
C GLY A 158 11.06 -25.31 -16.28
N PHE A 159 10.93 -23.99 -16.28
CA PHE A 159 9.71 -23.27 -16.68
C PHE A 159 10.10 -22.01 -17.49
N ASP A 160 10.04 -22.08 -18.82
CA ASP A 160 10.31 -20.91 -19.69
C ASP A 160 8.99 -20.37 -20.26
N PRO A 161 8.61 -19.12 -19.95
CA PRO A 161 7.37 -18.52 -20.46
C PRO A 161 7.35 -18.32 -21.98
N ALA A 162 8.49 -18.42 -22.66
CA ALA A 162 8.56 -18.40 -24.13
C ALA A 162 8.26 -19.78 -24.76
N ALA A 163 8.16 -20.85 -23.98
CA ALA A 163 7.82 -22.18 -24.49
C ALA A 163 6.34 -22.27 -24.87
N GLN A 164 6.01 -23.08 -25.88
CA GLN A 164 4.65 -23.20 -26.43
C GLN A 164 3.59 -23.52 -25.36
N GLN A 165 3.93 -24.36 -24.38
CA GLN A 165 3.04 -24.74 -23.28
C GLN A 165 2.82 -23.64 -22.24
N ALA A 166 3.69 -22.63 -22.19
CA ALA A 166 3.65 -21.56 -21.19
C ALA A 166 3.33 -20.18 -21.78
N ILE A 167 3.22 -20.05 -23.10
CA ILE A 167 2.97 -18.77 -23.79
C ILE A 167 1.64 -18.11 -23.38
N SER A 168 0.66 -18.89 -22.91
CA SER A 168 -0.60 -18.38 -22.36
C SER A 168 -0.44 -17.64 -21.03
N THR A 169 0.71 -17.79 -20.36
CA THR A 169 1.01 -17.11 -19.09
C THR A 169 1.52 -15.67 -19.28
N LEU A 170 1.86 -15.29 -20.52
CA LEU A 170 2.35 -13.95 -20.81
C LEU A 170 1.34 -12.88 -20.41
N GLN A 171 1.87 -11.77 -19.91
CA GLN A 171 1.11 -10.59 -19.52
C GLN A 171 1.67 -9.36 -20.19
N THR A 172 0.99 -8.23 -19.97
CA THR A 172 1.38 -6.95 -20.53
C THR A 172 1.32 -5.85 -19.50
N PHE A 173 2.20 -4.87 -19.60
CA PHE A 173 2.09 -3.60 -18.90
C PHE A 173 2.39 -2.44 -19.87
N THR A 174 1.97 -1.23 -19.52
CA THR A 174 2.27 -0.02 -20.30
C THR A 174 2.91 1.03 -19.41
N THR A 175 4.07 1.56 -19.83
CA THR A 175 4.74 2.67 -19.14
C THR A 175 3.95 3.97 -19.28
N ALA A 176 4.09 4.87 -18.30
CA ALA A 176 3.47 6.19 -18.36
C ALA A 176 3.97 7.02 -19.56
N PRO A 177 3.20 8.01 -20.05
CA PRO A 177 3.65 8.88 -21.14
C PRO A 177 4.87 9.72 -20.73
N SER A 178 5.73 10.05 -21.69
CA SER A 178 6.97 10.80 -21.42
C SER A 178 6.69 12.18 -20.82
N ARG A 179 7.39 12.49 -19.72
CA ARG A 179 7.31 13.80 -19.07
C ARG A 179 8.04 14.91 -19.84
N GLY A 180 9.01 14.56 -20.70
CA GLY A 180 9.89 15.51 -21.40
C GLY A 180 9.25 16.38 -22.48
N GLY A 181 7.98 16.14 -22.85
CA GLY A 181 7.29 16.84 -23.95
C GLY A 181 6.20 17.84 -23.53
N ARG A 182 5.92 18.00 -22.23
CA ARG A 182 4.73 18.72 -21.74
C ARG A 182 4.68 20.20 -22.13
N HIS A 183 5.84 20.84 -22.37
CA HIS A 183 5.86 22.25 -22.74
C HIS A 183 5.09 22.56 -24.04
N ASN A 184 4.88 21.55 -24.90
CA ASN A 184 4.23 21.73 -26.21
C ASN A 184 2.88 21.02 -26.35
N ARG A 185 2.48 20.13 -25.43
CA ARG A 185 1.20 19.40 -25.47
C ARG A 185 0.75 18.91 -24.09
N PRO A 186 -0.57 18.87 -23.81
CA PRO A 186 -1.09 18.20 -22.62
C PRO A 186 -0.83 16.69 -22.69
N PHE A 187 -0.83 16.03 -21.53
CA PHE A 187 -0.92 14.57 -21.48
C PHE A 187 -2.32 14.12 -21.92
N GLU A 188 -2.42 12.89 -22.43
CA GLU A 188 -3.71 12.27 -22.70
C GLU A 188 -4.50 12.08 -21.39
N PRO A 189 -5.84 12.16 -21.42
CA PRO A 189 -6.67 11.82 -20.28
C PRO A 189 -6.42 10.38 -19.81
N PHE A 190 -6.44 10.17 -18.50
CA PHE A 190 -6.23 8.86 -17.91
C PHE A 190 -7.04 8.68 -16.63
N THR A 191 -7.21 7.43 -16.23
CA THR A 191 -7.95 7.04 -15.04
C THR A 191 -7.03 6.29 -14.09
N PHE A 192 -7.12 6.55 -12.79
CA PHE A 192 -6.60 5.66 -11.76
C PHE A 192 -7.70 5.31 -10.75
N THR A 193 -7.51 4.27 -9.96
CA THR A 193 -8.45 3.92 -8.88
C THR A 193 -7.76 3.92 -7.53
N ALA A 194 -8.52 4.11 -6.46
CA ALA A 194 -7.99 3.98 -5.11
C ALA A 194 -9.00 3.36 -4.15
N PHE A 195 -8.48 2.65 -3.17
CA PHE A 195 -9.24 1.89 -2.18
C PHE A 195 -8.30 1.41 -1.06
N GLY A 196 -8.80 0.97 0.07
CA GLY A 196 -8.04 0.33 1.15
C GLY A 196 -8.82 -0.86 1.71
N ASP A 197 -8.20 -1.63 2.62
CA ASP A 197 -8.92 -2.60 3.44
C ASP A 197 -9.58 -3.71 2.59
N GLN A 198 -8.83 -4.19 1.60
CA GLN A 198 -9.34 -5.14 0.62
C GLN A 198 -9.45 -6.54 1.21
N GLY A 199 -8.35 -7.06 1.75
CA GLY A 199 -8.28 -8.42 2.25
C GLY A 199 -8.63 -9.48 1.20
N VAL A 200 -9.01 -10.66 1.69
CA VAL A 200 -9.40 -11.81 0.87
C VAL A 200 -10.86 -12.12 1.13
N SER A 201 -11.72 -11.90 0.13
CA SER A 201 -13.16 -12.17 0.21
C SER A 201 -13.79 -12.25 -1.18
N ALA A 202 -15.01 -12.79 -1.26
CA ALA A 202 -15.77 -12.74 -2.50
C ALA A 202 -16.04 -11.29 -2.97
N HIS A 203 -16.18 -10.36 -2.02
CA HIS A 203 -16.38 -8.94 -2.31
C HIS A 203 -15.12 -8.28 -2.87
N ALA A 204 -13.96 -8.59 -2.31
CA ALA A 204 -12.67 -8.14 -2.82
C ALA A 204 -12.44 -8.64 -4.25
N ALA A 205 -12.69 -9.93 -4.52
CA ALA A 205 -12.60 -10.50 -5.85
C ALA A 205 -13.64 -9.91 -6.83
N GLY A 206 -14.85 -9.59 -6.35
CA GLY A 206 -15.86 -8.87 -7.11
C GLY A 206 -15.38 -7.47 -7.51
N ASN A 207 -14.87 -6.70 -6.55
CA ASN A 207 -14.32 -5.37 -6.77
C ASN A 207 -13.14 -5.36 -7.75
N ASP A 208 -12.25 -6.35 -7.72
CA ASP A 208 -11.15 -6.46 -8.71
C ASP A 208 -11.66 -6.41 -10.16
N ASN A 209 -12.77 -7.10 -10.44
CA ASN A 209 -13.39 -7.10 -11.77
C ASN A 209 -13.97 -5.73 -12.14
N VAL A 210 -14.63 -5.06 -11.19
CA VAL A 210 -15.28 -3.76 -11.43
C VAL A 210 -14.25 -2.64 -11.57
N ILE A 211 -13.17 -2.71 -10.79
CA ILE A 211 -12.03 -1.80 -10.88
C ILE A 211 -11.36 -1.97 -12.25
N LEU A 212 -11.09 -3.21 -12.70
CA LEU A 212 -10.49 -3.45 -14.02
C LEU A 212 -11.38 -2.92 -15.15
N ALA A 213 -12.71 -3.00 -15.02
CA ALA A 213 -13.65 -2.44 -15.99
C ALA A 213 -13.55 -0.91 -16.14
N GLN A 214 -13.00 -0.21 -15.15
CA GLN A 214 -12.76 1.24 -15.21
C GLN A 214 -11.53 1.62 -16.05
N LYS A 215 -10.76 0.64 -16.55
CA LYS A 215 -9.53 0.82 -17.34
C LYS A 215 -8.49 1.73 -16.67
N PRO A 216 -8.16 1.50 -15.39
CA PRO A 216 -7.17 2.31 -14.70
C PRO A 216 -5.76 2.07 -15.27
N VAL A 217 -4.91 3.09 -15.18
CA VAL A 217 -3.48 3.02 -15.49
C VAL A 217 -2.64 2.62 -14.27
N PHE A 218 -3.18 2.75 -13.06
CA PHE A 218 -2.64 2.25 -11.79
C PHE A 218 -3.72 2.23 -10.70
N HIS A 219 -3.44 1.52 -9.61
CA HIS A 219 -4.24 1.47 -8.39
C HIS A 219 -3.45 2.02 -7.21
N LEU A 220 -4.11 2.75 -6.32
CA LEU A 220 -3.58 3.12 -5.01
C LEU A 220 -4.30 2.28 -3.94
N HIS A 221 -3.55 1.49 -3.18
CA HIS A 221 -4.07 0.68 -2.08
C HIS A 221 -3.69 1.32 -0.73
N ALA A 222 -4.65 1.91 -0.04
CA ALA A 222 -4.47 2.71 1.17
C ALA A 222 -4.31 1.86 2.46
N GLY A 223 -3.40 0.89 2.45
CA GLY A 223 -3.07 0.04 3.61
C GLY A 223 -4.09 -1.06 3.90
N ASP A 224 -3.73 -1.90 4.87
CA ASP A 224 -4.45 -3.11 5.27
C ASP A 224 -4.71 -4.04 4.09
N ILE A 225 -3.60 -4.62 3.61
CA ILE A 225 -3.54 -5.22 2.29
C ILE A 225 -4.32 -6.55 2.27
N CYS A 226 -3.83 -7.54 3.03
CA CYS A 226 -4.41 -8.89 3.00
C CYS A 226 -5.04 -9.33 4.33
N TYR A 227 -4.75 -8.65 5.44
CA TYR A 227 -5.10 -9.08 6.81
C TYR A 227 -4.50 -10.44 7.19
N ALA A 228 -3.22 -10.68 6.85
CA ALA A 228 -2.47 -11.81 7.38
C ALA A 228 -2.37 -11.73 8.91
N ASP A 229 -2.21 -10.53 9.45
CA ASP A 229 -2.62 -10.20 10.82
C ASP A 229 -4.08 -9.74 10.82
N PRO A 230 -5.03 -10.51 11.35
CA PRO A 230 -6.43 -10.12 11.35
C PRO A 230 -6.80 -9.14 12.47
N MET A 231 -5.89 -8.84 13.42
CA MET A 231 -6.17 -8.00 14.59
C MET A 231 -5.55 -6.61 14.47
N GLY A 232 -4.30 -6.51 13.99
CA GLY A 232 -3.66 -5.23 13.62
C GLY A 232 -3.55 -4.21 14.76
N GLN A 233 -3.49 -4.64 16.01
CA GLN A 233 -3.40 -3.79 17.20
C GLN A 233 -1.95 -3.63 17.70
N GLY A 234 -1.01 -4.40 17.16
CA GLY A 234 0.31 -4.57 17.74
C GLY A 234 0.28 -5.32 19.09
N LEU A 235 -0.66 -6.25 19.30
CA LEU A 235 -0.82 -6.98 20.57
C LEU A 235 -0.39 -8.47 20.46
N ASP A 236 -0.53 -9.23 21.55
CA ASP A 236 -0.23 -10.68 21.55
C ASP A 236 -1.23 -11.48 20.71
N SER A 237 -2.49 -11.04 20.71
CA SER A 237 -3.60 -11.64 19.96
C SER A 237 -3.28 -11.76 18.48
N ASP A 238 -2.68 -10.71 17.94
CA ASP A 238 -2.28 -10.52 16.56
C ASP A 238 -1.35 -11.64 16.11
N LYS A 239 -0.42 -12.01 16.98
CA LYS A 239 0.61 -13.03 16.73
C LYS A 239 0.07 -14.44 16.73
N VAL A 240 -0.95 -14.70 17.53
CA VAL A 240 -1.62 -16.01 17.57
C VAL A 240 -2.58 -16.16 16.40
N ALA A 241 -3.15 -15.04 15.93
CA ALA A 241 -4.07 -15.01 14.81
C ALA A 241 -3.37 -14.86 13.45
N PHE A 242 -2.09 -14.47 13.42
CA PHE A 242 -1.33 -14.27 12.20
C PHE A 242 -1.27 -15.55 11.34
N ASN A 243 -1.61 -15.39 10.07
CA ASN A 243 -1.55 -16.46 9.06
C ASN A 243 -0.85 -15.98 7.78
N ALA A 244 0.39 -16.42 7.58
CA ALA A 244 1.17 -16.08 6.40
C ALA A 244 0.54 -16.52 5.07
N LEU A 245 -0.28 -17.59 5.07
CA LEU A 245 -0.93 -18.12 3.87
C LEU A 245 -2.06 -17.20 3.36
N THR A 246 -2.51 -16.23 4.15
CA THR A 246 -3.45 -15.20 3.69
C THR A 246 -2.85 -14.37 2.56
N TRP A 247 -1.52 -14.15 2.57
CA TRP A 247 -0.83 -13.49 1.47
C TRP A 247 -0.89 -14.29 0.16
N ASP A 248 -0.75 -15.62 0.22
CA ASP A 248 -0.85 -16.47 -0.98
C ASP A 248 -2.23 -16.33 -1.62
N ALA A 249 -3.28 -16.34 -0.79
CA ALA A 249 -4.66 -16.17 -1.24
C ALA A 249 -4.90 -14.77 -1.82
N PHE A 250 -4.36 -13.72 -1.20
CA PHE A 250 -4.47 -12.35 -1.68
C PHE A 250 -3.77 -12.14 -3.03
N LEU A 251 -2.53 -12.63 -3.17
CA LEU A 251 -1.78 -12.52 -4.42
C LEU A 251 -2.45 -13.32 -5.55
N ALA A 252 -3.02 -14.49 -5.25
CA ALA A 252 -3.79 -15.26 -6.21
C ALA A 252 -5.09 -14.54 -6.64
N GLN A 253 -5.80 -13.92 -5.69
CA GLN A 253 -7.02 -13.14 -5.97
C GLN A 253 -6.73 -11.96 -6.91
N THR A 254 -5.72 -11.16 -6.56
CA THR A 254 -5.42 -9.89 -7.22
C THR A 254 -4.62 -10.03 -8.52
N GLU A 255 -3.96 -11.17 -8.76
CA GLU A 255 -3.15 -11.43 -9.97
C GLU A 255 -3.91 -11.16 -11.28
N THR A 256 -5.23 -11.33 -11.29
CA THR A 256 -6.09 -11.07 -12.46
C THR A 256 -6.01 -9.61 -12.95
N VAL A 257 -5.70 -8.68 -12.04
CA VAL A 257 -5.59 -7.24 -12.28
C VAL A 257 -4.15 -6.76 -12.10
N ALA A 258 -3.52 -7.13 -10.98
CA ALA A 258 -2.20 -6.64 -10.58
C ALA A 258 -1.07 -7.09 -11.54
N ALA A 259 -1.26 -8.17 -12.30
CA ALA A 259 -0.29 -8.60 -13.32
C ALA A 259 -0.29 -7.72 -14.58
N LYS A 260 -1.21 -6.75 -14.70
CA LYS A 260 -1.32 -5.87 -15.87
C LYS A 260 -1.26 -4.40 -15.52
N ILE A 261 -1.77 -4.05 -14.35
CA ILE A 261 -1.90 -2.67 -13.90
C ILE A 261 -1.15 -2.51 -12.57
N PRO A 262 -0.24 -1.53 -12.44
CA PRO A 262 0.53 -1.30 -11.22
C PRO A 262 -0.33 -1.10 -9.98
N TRP A 263 0.04 -1.80 -8.91
CA TRP A 263 -0.64 -1.85 -7.62
C TRP A 263 0.25 -1.17 -6.57
N MET A 264 -0.02 0.11 -6.30
CA MET A 264 0.81 0.95 -5.45
C MET A 264 0.25 0.95 -4.02
N VAL A 265 0.90 0.24 -3.10
CA VAL A 265 0.42 0.07 -1.72
C VAL A 265 1.02 1.13 -0.78
N SER A 266 0.24 1.57 0.21
CA SER A 266 0.73 2.10 1.50
C SER A 266 0.56 1.01 2.56
N TYR A 267 1.09 1.20 3.75
CA TYR A 267 0.91 0.26 4.86
C TYR A 267 -0.12 0.76 5.87
N GLY A 268 -0.93 -0.17 6.37
CA GLY A 268 -1.90 0.00 7.43
C GLY A 268 -1.46 -0.70 8.71
N ASN A 269 -2.34 -0.73 9.72
CA ASN A 269 -2.00 -1.31 11.01
C ASN A 269 -2.01 -2.84 10.98
N HIS A 270 -2.73 -3.47 10.05
CA HIS A 270 -2.71 -4.92 9.85
C HIS A 270 -1.50 -5.43 9.04
N ASP A 271 -0.68 -4.51 8.51
CA ASP A 271 0.55 -4.85 7.81
C ASP A 271 1.77 -4.84 8.75
N MET A 272 1.60 -4.52 10.05
CA MET A 272 2.68 -4.50 11.03
C MET A 272 3.05 -5.90 11.56
N GLU A 273 3.75 -6.68 10.73
CA GLU A 273 4.16 -8.05 11.01
C GLU A 273 5.45 -8.14 11.84
N ALA A 274 5.33 -7.97 13.17
CA ALA A 274 6.44 -7.98 14.15
C ALA A 274 7.47 -9.13 14.00
N TRP A 275 7.07 -10.23 13.35
CA TRP A 275 7.91 -11.39 13.10
C TRP A 275 9.10 -11.11 12.19
N TYR A 276 8.93 -10.25 11.19
CA TYR A 276 9.90 -10.14 10.09
C TYR A 276 10.95 -9.05 10.29
N SER A 277 10.65 -8.01 11.07
CA SER A 277 11.53 -6.85 11.21
C SER A 277 11.15 -5.96 12.39
N HIS A 278 12.04 -5.04 12.77
CA HIS A 278 11.84 -4.12 13.89
C HIS A 278 10.70 -3.11 13.65
N ASN A 279 10.37 -2.79 12.40
CA ASN A 279 9.26 -1.89 12.05
C ASN A 279 7.97 -2.65 11.68
N GLY A 280 8.02 -3.99 11.63
CA GLY A 280 6.89 -4.84 11.23
C GLY A 280 6.78 -5.09 9.72
N TYR A 281 7.49 -4.37 8.85
CA TYR A 281 7.25 -4.39 7.40
C TYR A 281 8.17 -5.31 6.59
N GLY A 282 8.98 -6.13 7.25
CA GLY A 282 9.90 -7.07 6.57
C GLY A 282 9.18 -8.11 5.72
N GLY A 283 7.91 -8.40 6.03
CA GLY A 283 7.06 -9.24 5.19
C GLY A 283 6.64 -8.52 3.91
N ASP A 284 6.23 -7.27 4.02
CA ASP A 284 5.87 -6.41 2.88
C ASP A 284 7.08 -6.15 1.98
N ASP A 285 8.26 -5.88 2.54
CA ASP A 285 9.52 -5.71 1.79
C ASP A 285 9.90 -6.94 0.98
N ALA A 286 9.57 -8.13 1.47
CA ALA A 286 9.79 -9.36 0.73
C ALA A 286 8.76 -9.55 -0.38
N ARG A 287 7.58 -8.91 -0.32
CA ARG A 287 6.49 -9.10 -1.28
C ARG A 287 6.46 -8.02 -2.35
N PHE A 288 6.75 -6.77 -1.99
CA PHE A 288 6.66 -5.62 -2.88
C PHE A 288 8.03 -5.02 -3.18
N THR A 289 8.16 -4.40 -4.35
CA THR A 289 9.29 -3.53 -4.66
C THR A 289 8.76 -2.14 -4.98
N LEU A 290 8.79 -1.26 -3.98
CA LEU A 290 8.27 0.10 -4.04
C LEU A 290 9.38 1.12 -4.37
N PRO A 291 9.05 2.34 -4.81
CA PRO A 291 10.06 3.38 -5.03
C PRO A 291 10.83 3.69 -3.75
N THR A 292 12.15 3.84 -3.85
CA THR A 292 13.05 3.99 -2.69
C THR A 292 13.40 5.45 -2.35
N ASN A 293 12.58 6.40 -2.81
CA ASN A 293 12.80 7.84 -2.67
C ASN A 293 12.14 8.47 -1.42
N GLY A 294 11.73 7.64 -0.48
CA GLY A 294 11.21 8.01 0.84
C GLY A 294 12.24 8.62 1.80
N PRO A 295 11.87 8.83 3.08
CA PRO A 295 12.80 9.30 4.11
C PRO A 295 13.95 8.32 4.39
N ASP A 296 13.67 7.01 4.33
CA ASP A 296 14.66 5.93 4.46
C ASP A 296 14.03 4.61 3.99
N PRO A 297 14.37 4.09 2.80
CA PRO A 297 13.73 2.91 2.25
C PRO A 297 13.98 1.61 3.04
N ARG A 298 14.95 1.59 3.97
CA ARG A 298 15.22 0.41 4.81
C ARG A 298 14.37 0.38 6.07
N THR A 299 14.02 1.56 6.59
CA THR A 299 13.27 1.65 7.84
C THR A 299 11.82 2.05 7.64
N ALA A 300 11.48 2.76 6.55
CA ALA A 300 10.13 3.21 6.21
C ALA A 300 9.79 2.87 4.74
N PRO A 301 9.72 1.58 4.37
CA PRO A 301 9.64 1.16 2.98
C PRO A 301 8.31 1.47 2.28
N GLY A 302 7.22 1.64 3.04
CA GLY A 302 5.92 2.05 2.53
C GLY A 302 5.79 3.55 2.27
N VAL A 303 6.85 4.33 2.50
CA VAL A 303 6.85 5.78 2.35
C VAL A 303 7.62 6.16 1.09
N TYR A 304 6.92 6.66 0.08
CA TYR A 304 7.53 6.93 -1.22
C TYR A 304 6.71 7.90 -2.06
N SER A 305 7.24 8.28 -3.21
CA SER A 305 6.52 9.10 -4.18
C SER A 305 6.84 8.67 -5.61
N PHE A 306 5.87 8.81 -6.51
CA PHE A 306 6.07 8.62 -7.94
C PHE A 306 5.27 9.67 -8.72
N THR A 307 5.56 9.79 -10.02
CA THR A 307 4.81 10.67 -10.91
C THR A 307 4.21 9.88 -12.06
N TYR A 308 2.93 10.13 -12.36
CA TYR A 308 2.26 9.67 -13.58
C TYR A 308 1.69 10.87 -14.33
N GLY A 309 2.22 11.16 -15.51
CA GLY A 309 1.79 12.33 -16.29
C GLY A 309 1.96 13.63 -15.53
N ASN A 310 0.85 14.35 -15.28
CA ASN A 310 0.80 15.59 -14.51
C ASN A 310 0.38 15.41 -13.03
N VAL A 311 0.42 14.19 -12.50
CA VAL A 311 0.03 13.87 -11.13
C VAL A 311 1.25 13.38 -10.35
N GLY A 312 1.60 14.11 -9.29
CA GLY A 312 2.55 13.65 -8.28
C GLY A 312 1.79 12.90 -7.18
N VAL A 313 2.21 11.68 -6.87
CA VAL A 313 1.58 10.84 -5.84
C VAL A 313 2.56 10.63 -4.68
N ILE A 314 2.06 10.70 -3.46
CA ILE A 314 2.81 10.44 -2.22
C ILE A 314 2.09 9.35 -1.42
N SER A 315 2.82 8.30 -1.05
CA SER A 315 2.40 7.32 -0.06
C SER A 315 3.02 7.67 1.29
N LEU A 316 2.23 7.60 2.37
CA LEU A 316 2.69 7.77 3.75
C LEU A 316 2.30 6.59 4.61
N ASP A 317 3.09 6.35 5.65
CA ASP A 317 2.80 5.39 6.71
C ASP A 317 2.27 6.13 7.94
N ALA A 318 0.96 6.08 8.14
CA ALA A 318 0.29 6.78 9.22
C ALA A 318 0.49 6.13 10.60
N ASN A 319 1.01 4.90 10.68
CA ASN A 319 1.36 4.28 11.96
C ASN A 319 2.49 5.05 12.67
N ASP A 320 3.31 5.81 11.95
CA ASP A 320 4.36 6.68 12.52
C ASP A 320 3.80 7.86 13.33
N VAL A 321 2.55 8.27 13.09
CA VAL A 321 1.91 9.41 13.75
C VAL A 321 0.60 9.04 14.45
N SER A 322 0.19 7.77 14.46
CA SER A 322 -1.09 7.34 15.02
C SER A 322 -1.13 7.48 16.55
N TYR A 323 -2.16 8.14 17.06
CA TYR A 323 -2.52 8.15 18.47
C TYR A 323 -3.46 7.00 18.83
N GLU A 324 -4.22 6.47 17.86
CA GLU A 324 -5.08 5.31 18.06
C GLU A 324 -4.28 4.03 18.33
N ILE A 325 -3.37 3.68 17.41
CA ILE A 325 -2.58 2.44 17.42
C ILE A 325 -1.10 2.81 17.51
N PRO A 326 -0.59 3.12 18.73
CA PRO A 326 0.70 3.78 18.90
C PRO A 326 1.91 2.83 18.82
N VAL A 327 1.75 1.58 18.36
CA VAL A 327 2.82 0.57 18.40
C VAL A 327 4.02 0.94 17.51
N ASN A 328 3.78 1.70 16.43
CA ASN A 328 4.80 2.29 15.57
C ASN A 328 4.93 3.81 15.74
N PHE A 329 4.26 4.42 16.74
CA PHE A 329 4.30 5.87 16.92
C PHE A 329 5.75 6.38 17.05
N GLY A 330 6.13 7.30 16.15
CA GLY A 330 7.43 7.94 16.11
C GLY A 330 8.59 7.07 15.63
N TYR A 331 8.35 5.90 15.02
CA TYR A 331 9.42 4.99 14.59
C TYR A 331 10.40 5.63 13.58
N THR A 332 9.96 6.64 12.81
CA THR A 332 10.84 7.37 11.88
C THR A 332 11.62 8.50 12.54
N ASN A 333 11.35 8.81 13.81
CA ASN A 333 11.87 9.98 14.54
C ASN A 333 11.59 11.31 13.82
N GLY A 334 10.38 11.46 13.26
CA GLY A 334 9.95 12.66 12.53
C GLY A 334 10.57 12.83 11.14
N ARG A 335 11.43 11.90 10.70
CA ARG A 335 12.04 11.95 9.36
C ARG A 335 11.00 11.86 8.25
N GLN A 336 9.92 11.11 8.43
CA GLN A 336 8.82 11.04 7.47
C GLN A 336 8.12 12.39 7.31
N THR A 337 7.68 13.03 8.39
CA THR A 337 7.01 14.35 8.32
C THR A 337 7.93 15.42 7.71
N ALA A 338 9.22 15.42 8.07
CA ALA A 338 10.18 16.32 7.45
C ALA A 338 10.39 16.03 5.96
N TRP A 339 10.37 14.76 5.54
CA TRP A 339 10.43 14.36 4.14
C TRP A 339 9.18 14.76 3.37
N LEU A 340 7.99 14.58 3.94
CA LEU A 340 6.71 14.97 3.35
C LEU A 340 6.71 16.46 3.00
N GLU A 341 7.12 17.33 3.93
CA GLU A 341 7.19 18.77 3.65
C GLU A 341 8.13 19.08 2.47
N ARG A 342 9.32 18.45 2.43
CA ARG A 342 10.26 18.65 1.31
C ARG A 342 9.65 18.17 -0.01
N ARG A 343 9.03 17.00 -0.01
CA ARG A 343 8.47 16.38 -1.20
C ARG A 343 7.27 17.16 -1.76
N LEU A 344 6.38 17.64 -0.89
CA LEU A 344 5.28 18.53 -1.29
C LEU A 344 5.80 19.81 -1.94
N ARG A 345 6.84 20.43 -1.36
CA ARG A 345 7.47 21.62 -1.95
C ARG A 345 8.09 21.33 -3.31
N GLU A 346 8.78 20.20 -3.48
CA GLU A 346 9.35 19.77 -4.77
C GLU A 346 8.27 19.58 -5.84
N LEU A 347 7.21 18.83 -5.52
CA LEU A 347 6.11 18.59 -6.47
C LEU A 347 5.41 19.89 -6.87
N ARG A 348 5.23 20.84 -5.94
CA ARG A 348 4.64 22.16 -6.25
C ARG A 348 5.58 23.11 -7.01
N ALA A 349 6.89 22.88 -6.93
CA ALA A 349 7.87 23.64 -7.70
C ALA A 349 7.99 23.14 -9.16
N ASP A 350 7.60 21.90 -9.43
CA ASP A 350 7.60 21.28 -10.76
C ASP A 350 6.39 21.74 -11.57
N GLU A 351 6.63 22.53 -12.61
CA GLU A 351 5.57 23.01 -13.48
C GLU A 351 4.86 21.89 -14.23
N ALA A 352 5.45 20.70 -14.37
CA ALA A 352 4.82 19.56 -15.02
C ALA A 352 3.71 18.90 -14.17
N ILE A 353 3.71 19.15 -12.86
CA ILE A 353 2.74 18.62 -11.93
C ILE A 353 1.61 19.63 -11.74
N ASP A 354 0.40 19.19 -12.09
CA ASP A 354 -0.81 19.95 -11.83
C ASP A 354 -1.46 19.51 -10.53
N PHE A 355 -1.50 18.21 -10.26
CA PHE A 355 -2.16 17.64 -9.09
C PHE A 355 -1.16 16.92 -8.19
N VAL A 356 -1.35 17.08 -6.87
CA VAL A 356 -0.68 16.28 -5.85
C VAL A 356 -1.72 15.47 -5.10
N VAL A 357 -1.56 14.16 -5.15
CA VAL A 357 -2.41 13.19 -4.45
C VAL A 357 -1.59 12.56 -3.32
N VAL A 358 -2.17 12.48 -2.13
CA VAL A 358 -1.56 11.81 -0.98
C VAL A 358 -2.48 10.68 -0.55
N PHE A 359 -1.92 9.49 -0.30
CA PHE A 359 -2.69 8.36 0.23
C PHE A 359 -1.94 7.67 1.37
N PHE A 360 -2.69 7.26 2.39
CA PHE A 360 -2.20 6.60 3.59
C PHE A 360 -3.36 5.99 4.36
N HIS A 361 -3.08 5.12 5.32
CA HIS A 361 -4.12 4.28 5.91
C HIS A 361 -5.10 5.00 6.86
N HIS A 362 -4.62 5.46 8.03
CA HIS A 362 -5.47 6.06 9.08
C HIS A 362 -6.21 7.33 8.63
N CYS A 363 -7.51 7.46 8.92
CA CYS A 363 -8.33 8.59 8.44
C CYS A 363 -8.01 9.91 9.16
N ALA A 364 -7.69 10.97 8.40
CA ALA A 364 -7.60 12.31 8.97
C ALA A 364 -8.96 12.80 9.50
N PHE A 365 -10.03 12.49 8.76
CA PHE A 365 -11.41 12.88 9.06
C PHE A 365 -12.33 11.71 8.74
N SER A 366 -13.02 11.21 9.77
CA SER A 366 -14.04 10.18 9.65
C SER A 366 -15.03 10.26 10.81
N THR A 367 -16.30 9.95 10.53
CA THR A 367 -17.42 9.92 11.48
C THR A 367 -17.85 8.51 11.87
N THR A 368 -17.11 7.48 11.47
CA THR A 368 -17.43 6.09 11.81
C THR A 368 -17.44 5.86 13.30
N HIS A 369 -18.23 4.87 13.73
CA HIS A 369 -18.32 4.49 15.13
C HIS A 369 -17.02 3.86 15.66
N GLN A 370 -16.37 3.03 14.84
CA GLN A 370 -15.30 2.11 15.26
C GLN A 370 -13.98 2.82 15.54
N HIS A 371 -13.49 3.63 14.58
CA HIS A 371 -12.18 4.28 14.65
C HIS A 371 -12.24 5.80 14.44
N ALA A 372 -13.28 6.33 13.78
CA ALA A 372 -13.44 7.76 13.52
C ALA A 372 -12.14 8.42 13.02
N SER A 373 -11.76 9.58 13.55
CA SER A 373 -10.62 10.37 13.08
C SER A 373 -9.33 10.17 13.88
N GLU A 374 -8.19 10.17 13.18
CA GLU A 374 -6.85 10.09 13.76
C GLU A 374 -6.27 11.49 14.03
N GLY A 375 -6.20 11.88 15.31
CA GLY A 375 -5.73 13.21 15.71
C GLY A 375 -4.24 13.43 15.46
N GLY A 376 -3.41 12.39 15.44
CA GLY A 376 -1.99 12.52 15.14
C GLY A 376 -1.73 12.86 13.67
N VAL A 377 -2.55 12.35 12.75
CA VAL A 377 -2.57 12.78 11.34
C VAL A 377 -3.02 14.24 11.24
N ARG A 378 -4.09 14.61 11.95
CA ARG A 378 -4.57 16.01 11.98
C ARG A 378 -3.50 16.98 12.50
N GLU A 379 -2.77 16.60 13.55
CA GLU A 379 -1.69 17.43 14.14
C GLU A 379 -0.48 17.51 13.20
N ALA A 380 -0.03 16.38 12.65
CA ALA A 380 1.25 16.31 11.95
C ALA A 380 1.17 16.72 10.47
N TRP A 381 0.10 16.36 9.75
CA TRP A 381 0.10 16.39 8.29
C TRP A 381 -0.97 17.29 7.66
N VAL A 382 -2.14 17.44 8.26
CA VAL A 382 -3.18 18.36 7.74
C VAL A 382 -2.64 19.78 7.51
N PRO A 383 -1.86 20.38 8.43
CA PRO A 383 -1.25 21.70 8.19
C PRO A 383 -0.33 21.74 6.96
N LEU A 384 0.38 20.65 6.67
CA LEU A 384 1.23 20.54 5.48
C LEU A 384 0.39 20.38 4.22
N PHE A 385 -0.67 19.58 4.27
CA PHE A 385 -1.59 19.40 3.14
C PHE A 385 -2.25 20.73 2.75
N GLU A 386 -2.68 21.52 3.73
CA GLU A 386 -3.24 22.86 3.50
C GLU A 386 -2.16 23.83 2.98
N LYS A 387 -0.98 23.89 3.63
CA LYS A 387 0.13 24.77 3.23
C LYS A 387 0.55 24.57 1.77
N TYR A 388 0.64 23.31 1.34
CA TYR A 388 1.02 22.95 -0.03
C TYR A 388 -0.18 22.62 -0.93
N ARG A 389 -1.40 22.94 -0.46
CA ARG A 389 -2.67 22.85 -1.20
C ARG A 389 -2.85 21.51 -1.91
N VAL A 390 -2.63 20.40 -1.19
CA VAL A 390 -2.82 19.02 -1.70
C VAL A 390 -4.21 18.92 -2.33
N ASP A 391 -4.30 18.24 -3.47
CA ASP A 391 -5.51 18.23 -4.27
C ASP A 391 -6.51 17.19 -3.78
N LEU A 392 -6.00 16.02 -3.40
CA LEU A 392 -6.79 14.88 -2.98
C LEU A 392 -6.02 14.10 -1.91
N VAL A 393 -6.67 13.84 -0.78
CA VAL A 393 -6.17 12.95 0.28
C VAL A 393 -7.07 11.72 0.36
N ILE A 394 -6.47 10.53 0.31
CA ILE A 394 -7.19 9.25 0.29
C ILE A 394 -6.76 8.41 1.50
N ASN A 395 -7.75 7.90 2.24
CA ASN A 395 -7.58 7.06 3.41
C ASN A 395 -8.26 5.69 3.27
N GLY A 396 -7.78 4.72 4.05
CA GLY A 396 -8.40 3.40 4.28
C GLY A 396 -8.97 3.33 5.69
N HIS A 397 -8.66 2.26 6.43
CA HIS A 397 -8.85 2.01 7.87
C HIS A 397 -10.31 1.89 8.32
N ASN A 398 -11.10 2.91 7.99
CA ASN A 398 -12.52 2.91 8.24
C ASN A 398 -13.25 2.22 7.09
N HIS A 399 -13.85 1.05 7.37
CA HIS A 399 -14.46 0.19 6.36
C HIS A 399 -15.80 0.70 5.80
N VAL A 400 -15.77 1.89 5.22
CA VAL A 400 -16.88 2.63 4.63
C VAL A 400 -16.36 3.50 3.47
N TYR A 401 -17.27 4.12 2.73
CA TYR A 401 -16.96 5.33 1.98
C TYR A 401 -17.43 6.56 2.75
N GLU A 402 -16.51 7.51 2.96
CA GLU A 402 -16.84 8.82 3.50
C GLU A 402 -16.07 9.92 2.78
N ARG A 403 -16.70 11.07 2.59
CA ARG A 403 -16.06 12.24 2.00
C ARG A 403 -16.40 13.50 2.77
N THR A 404 -15.38 14.33 2.99
CA THR A 404 -15.55 15.63 3.61
C THR A 404 -16.04 16.71 2.62
N ASP A 405 -16.53 17.82 3.15
CA ASP A 405 -16.45 19.11 2.48
C ASP A 405 -15.00 19.60 2.37
N ALA A 406 -14.77 20.72 1.67
CA ALA A 406 -13.42 21.27 1.57
C ALA A 406 -13.04 21.95 2.89
N ILE A 407 -11.95 21.47 3.49
CA ILE A 407 -11.45 21.90 4.80
C ILE A 407 -10.24 22.82 4.62
N LEU A 408 -10.25 23.95 5.32
CA LEU A 408 -9.12 24.87 5.42
C LEU A 408 -9.08 25.49 6.82
N GLY A 409 -7.92 25.44 7.49
CA GLY A 409 -7.78 25.95 8.85
C GLY A 409 -8.64 25.19 9.87
N ASN A 410 -8.75 23.87 9.72
CA ASN A 410 -9.60 22.98 10.54
C ASN A 410 -11.10 23.33 10.55
N LYS A 411 -11.61 23.98 9.49
CA LYS A 411 -13.03 24.29 9.34
C LYS A 411 -13.51 24.01 7.93
N VAL A 412 -14.82 23.79 7.77
CA VAL A 412 -15.47 23.80 6.46
C VAL A 412 -15.31 25.18 5.86
N ASN A 413 -14.57 25.28 4.75
CA ASN A 413 -14.41 26.52 4.02
C ASN A 413 -15.31 26.57 2.78
N LYS A 414 -15.67 25.40 2.22
CA LYS A 414 -16.68 25.30 1.16
C LYS A 414 -17.41 23.95 1.20
N ALA A 415 -18.73 24.01 1.10
CA ALA A 415 -19.57 22.84 0.89
C ALA A 415 -19.35 22.21 -0.50
N VAL A 416 -19.29 20.88 -0.56
CA VAL A 416 -18.97 20.08 -1.76
C VAL A 416 -20.05 19.01 -1.97
N PRO A 417 -21.31 19.39 -2.29
CA PRO A 417 -22.32 18.41 -2.67
C PRO A 417 -21.88 17.59 -3.89
N SER A 418 -22.50 16.43 -4.11
CA SER A 418 -22.22 15.63 -5.31
C SER A 418 -22.42 16.48 -6.58
N GLY A 419 -21.47 16.38 -7.52
CA GLY A 419 -21.38 17.22 -8.72
C GLY A 419 -20.64 18.55 -8.55
N ALA A 420 -20.22 18.92 -7.33
CA ALA A 420 -19.50 20.17 -7.10
C ALA A 420 -18.09 20.17 -7.72
N THR A 421 -17.55 21.37 -7.90
CA THR A 421 -16.15 21.59 -8.28
C THR A 421 -15.42 22.38 -7.20
N VAL A 422 -14.21 21.94 -6.83
CA VAL A 422 -13.35 22.57 -5.83
C VAL A 422 -12.02 23.01 -6.44
N ASP A 423 -11.50 24.14 -5.96
CA ASP A 423 -10.15 24.64 -6.23
C ASP A 423 -9.38 24.62 -4.89
N PRO A 424 -8.52 23.61 -4.63
CA PRO A 424 -7.87 23.43 -3.33
C PRO A 424 -7.06 24.63 -2.85
N ALA A 425 -6.61 25.50 -3.77
CA ALA A 425 -5.89 26.73 -3.42
C ALA A 425 -6.78 27.81 -2.78
N LYS A 426 -8.10 27.74 -2.99
CA LYS A 426 -9.09 28.71 -2.48
C LYS A 426 -10.06 28.08 -1.49
N ASP A 427 -10.47 26.85 -1.79
CA ASP A 427 -11.59 26.19 -1.15
C ASP A 427 -11.15 25.28 0.00
N GLY A 428 -9.90 24.79 -0.01
CA GLY A 428 -9.40 23.81 0.96
C GLY A 428 -9.31 22.39 0.40
N VAL A 429 -8.85 21.46 1.23
CA VAL A 429 -8.58 20.07 0.85
C VAL A 429 -9.83 19.22 1.11
N VAL A 430 -10.16 18.32 0.19
CA VAL A 430 -11.19 17.28 0.39
C VAL A 430 -10.50 15.97 0.75
N TYR A 431 -10.98 15.33 1.82
CA TYR A 431 -10.49 14.04 2.30
C TYR A 431 -11.51 12.96 1.96
N VAL A 432 -11.01 11.82 1.49
CA VAL A 432 -11.82 10.68 1.07
C VAL A 432 -11.36 9.44 1.81
N THR A 433 -12.25 8.85 2.60
CA THR A 433 -12.10 7.49 3.13
C THR A 433 -12.66 6.52 2.11
N ALA A 434 -11.81 5.63 1.59
CA ALA A 434 -12.14 4.61 0.60
C ALA A 434 -11.79 3.20 1.13
N GLY A 435 -12.11 2.91 2.39
CA GLY A 435 -11.72 1.68 3.08
C GLY A 435 -12.69 0.52 2.93
N ALA A 436 -13.61 0.54 1.95
CA ALA A 436 -14.65 -0.48 1.82
C ALA A 436 -14.37 -1.46 0.67
N ALA A 437 -13.11 -1.86 0.45
CA ALA A 437 -12.74 -2.62 -0.75
C ALA A 437 -13.02 -4.12 -0.67
N GLY A 438 -13.24 -4.68 0.52
CA GLY A 438 -13.59 -6.10 0.64
C GLY A 438 -13.59 -6.69 2.04
N ARG A 439 -12.99 -6.02 3.04
CA ARG A 439 -13.09 -6.41 4.45
C ARG A 439 -14.43 -6.00 5.06
N SER A 440 -14.84 -6.68 6.13
CA SER A 440 -16.13 -6.48 6.82
C SER A 440 -16.43 -5.01 7.12
N LEU A 441 -17.57 -4.53 6.64
CA LEU A 441 -17.97 -3.12 6.69
C LEU A 441 -18.20 -2.60 8.12
N TYR A 442 -18.00 -1.28 8.26
CA TYR A 442 -18.26 -0.50 9.47
C TYR A 442 -19.55 0.31 9.36
N SER A 443 -19.85 1.08 10.41
CA SER A 443 -21.10 1.81 10.55
C SER A 443 -20.86 3.24 11.01
N PHE A 444 -21.81 4.11 10.66
CA PHE A 444 -21.91 5.46 11.21
C PHE A 444 -22.95 5.50 12.32
N ASP A 445 -22.79 6.44 13.26
CA ASP A 445 -23.85 6.81 14.21
C ASP A 445 -24.85 7.84 13.60
N ALA A 446 -24.73 8.09 12.29
CA ALA A 446 -25.58 8.96 11.48
C ALA A 446 -26.06 8.19 10.23
N PRO A 447 -27.20 8.58 9.61
CA PRO A 447 -27.66 7.90 8.40
C PRO A 447 -26.69 8.10 7.22
N ASP A 448 -26.66 7.09 6.35
CA ASP A 448 -26.05 7.19 5.03
C ASP A 448 -26.66 8.36 4.26
N THR A 449 -25.81 9.09 3.55
CA THR A 449 -26.23 10.18 2.66
C THR A 449 -25.31 10.18 1.46
N TYR A 450 -25.88 9.93 0.28
CA TYR A 450 -25.13 9.83 -0.97
C TYR A 450 -26.01 10.22 -2.16
N GLU A 451 -25.46 10.24 -3.37
CA GLU A 451 -26.16 10.67 -4.58
C GLU A 451 -27.41 9.80 -4.82
N GLY A 452 -28.59 10.44 -4.81
CA GLY A 452 -29.88 9.77 -4.95
C GLY A 452 -30.45 9.19 -3.65
N HIS A 453 -29.77 9.38 -2.51
CA HIS A 453 -30.23 8.98 -1.18
C HIS A 453 -29.79 10.02 -0.13
N GLU A 454 -30.23 11.26 -0.28
CA GLU A 454 -29.77 12.38 0.54
C GLU A 454 -30.46 12.41 1.91
N ASN A 455 -29.72 12.08 2.98
CA ASN A 455 -30.12 12.26 4.38
C ASN A 455 -29.15 13.22 5.07
N HIS A 456 -28.99 14.42 4.52
CA HIS A 456 -28.03 15.39 5.02
C HIS A 456 -28.32 15.75 6.49
N GLN A 457 -27.25 15.81 7.28
CA GLN A 457 -27.24 16.30 8.66
C GLN A 457 -26.30 17.51 8.67
N ASP A 458 -26.74 18.62 9.24
CA ASP A 458 -25.93 19.84 9.35
C ASP A 458 -24.70 19.59 10.24
N GLU A 459 -24.88 18.74 11.27
CA GLU A 459 -23.83 18.33 12.19
C GLU A 459 -23.89 16.83 12.50
N VAL A 460 -22.74 16.23 12.78
CA VAL A 460 -22.59 14.84 13.21
C VAL A 460 -21.74 14.80 14.47
N VAL A 461 -22.20 14.09 15.50
CA VAL A 461 -21.39 13.82 16.69
C VAL A 461 -20.46 12.65 16.39
N THR A 462 -19.17 12.82 16.64
CA THR A 462 -18.15 11.79 16.45
C THR A 462 -17.04 11.99 17.49
N TYR A 463 -15.86 11.42 17.25
CA TYR A 463 -14.66 11.64 18.05
C TYR A 463 -13.40 11.61 17.19
N HIS A 464 -12.30 12.09 17.76
CA HIS A 464 -10.96 11.81 17.26
C HIS A 464 -10.11 11.20 18.37
N PHE A 465 -9.08 10.45 17.98
CA PHE A 465 -8.05 9.98 18.90
C PHE A 465 -7.05 11.10 19.19
N ASP A 466 -6.87 11.42 20.47
CA ASP A 466 -5.83 12.32 20.98
C ASP A 466 -4.72 11.50 21.68
N LYS A 467 -3.61 12.18 22.01
CA LYS A 467 -2.41 11.61 22.63
C LYS A 467 -2.77 10.66 23.78
N GLY A 468 -2.13 9.49 23.77
CA GLY A 468 -2.40 8.42 24.73
C GLY A 468 -3.66 7.61 24.42
N ALA A 469 -4.06 7.52 23.15
CA ALA A 469 -5.23 6.78 22.67
C ALA A 469 -6.55 7.22 23.32
N THR A 470 -6.67 8.51 23.63
CA THR A 470 -7.87 9.08 24.29
C THR A 470 -8.89 9.48 23.22
N LYS A 471 -10.15 9.05 23.36
CA LYS A 471 -11.23 9.51 22.48
C LYS A 471 -11.74 10.87 22.96
N VAL A 472 -11.65 11.88 22.10
CA VAL A 472 -12.19 13.23 22.34
C VAL A 472 -13.42 13.42 21.47
N VAL A 473 -14.59 13.51 22.10
CA VAL A 473 -15.86 13.73 21.40
C VAL A 473 -15.88 15.12 20.76
N GLU A 474 -16.35 15.19 19.52
CA GLU A 474 -16.51 16.42 18.77
C GLU A 474 -17.81 16.40 17.97
N THR A 475 -18.32 17.60 17.66
CA THR A 475 -19.42 17.80 16.72
C THR A 475 -18.85 18.42 15.46
N VAL A 476 -19.13 17.81 14.31
CA VAL A 476 -18.52 18.17 13.03
C VAL A 476 -19.55 18.49 11.95
N GLU A 477 -19.23 19.47 11.12
CA GLU A 477 -20.06 19.91 9.99
C GLU A 477 -19.52 19.42 8.64
N TRP A 478 -18.30 18.85 8.63
CA TRP A 478 -17.58 18.54 7.39
C TRP A 478 -17.98 17.22 6.72
N SER A 479 -18.71 16.32 7.39
CA SER A 479 -19.07 14.99 6.83
C SER A 479 -20.18 15.12 5.78
N ARG A 480 -19.81 15.11 4.50
CA ARG A 480 -20.70 15.44 3.39
C ARG A 480 -21.37 14.22 2.77
N VAL A 481 -20.62 13.14 2.56
CA VAL A 481 -21.14 11.88 2.00
C VAL A 481 -20.73 10.73 2.88
N ARG A 482 -21.68 9.83 3.16
CA ARG A 482 -21.52 8.62 3.96
C ARG A 482 -22.21 7.45 3.28
N TYR A 483 -21.49 6.35 3.10
CA TYR A 483 -22.03 5.13 2.48
C TYR A 483 -21.43 3.87 3.12
N THR A 484 -22.31 3.00 3.60
CA THR A 484 -21.96 1.77 4.36
C THR A 484 -21.88 0.51 3.50
N GLY A 485 -21.68 0.64 2.18
CA GLY A 485 -21.49 -0.50 1.28
C GLY A 485 -20.06 -0.63 0.74
N TYR A 486 -19.74 -1.81 0.20
CA TYR A 486 -18.48 -2.04 -0.50
C TYR A 486 -18.33 -1.07 -1.67
N SER A 487 -17.17 -0.44 -1.75
CA SER A 487 -16.93 0.63 -2.70
C SER A 487 -15.45 0.92 -2.91
N PHE A 488 -15.16 1.64 -3.98
CA PHE A 488 -13.84 2.16 -4.31
C PHE A 488 -14.00 3.49 -5.04
N ILE A 489 -12.92 4.26 -5.19
CA ILE A 489 -12.94 5.47 -6.01
C ILE A 489 -12.24 5.27 -7.36
N LYS A 490 -12.85 5.84 -8.39
CA LYS A 490 -12.28 6.06 -9.72
C LYS A 490 -11.95 7.55 -9.84
N VAL A 491 -10.76 7.85 -10.33
CA VAL A 491 -10.30 9.22 -10.54
C VAL A 491 -9.93 9.44 -12.00
N ASP A 492 -10.71 10.27 -12.69
CA ASP A 492 -10.49 10.63 -14.09
C ASP A 492 -9.73 11.96 -14.17
N VAL A 493 -8.49 11.92 -14.67
CA VAL A 493 -7.63 13.10 -14.84
C VAL A 493 -7.76 13.58 -16.29
N THR A 494 -8.08 14.87 -16.46
CA THR A 494 -8.11 15.55 -17.76
C THR A 494 -7.05 16.66 -17.75
N PRO A 495 -5.82 16.34 -18.18
CA PRO A 495 -4.75 17.31 -18.32
C PRO A 495 -5.11 18.39 -19.35
N ALA A 496 -4.57 19.60 -19.16
CA ALA A 496 -4.82 20.72 -20.07
C ALA A 496 -3.51 21.45 -20.44
N HIS A 497 -3.57 22.25 -21.50
CA HIS A 497 -2.47 23.15 -21.86
C HIS A 497 -2.17 24.13 -20.71
N ARG A 498 -0.91 24.55 -20.59
CA ARG A 498 -0.48 25.54 -19.59
C ARG A 498 -1.40 26.77 -19.62
N GLY A 499 -1.86 27.20 -18.44
CA GLY A 499 -2.78 28.33 -18.26
C GLY A 499 -4.28 27.99 -18.46
N ALA A 500 -4.61 26.86 -19.10
CA ALA A 500 -5.97 26.36 -19.17
C ALA A 500 -6.38 25.67 -17.86
N THR A 501 -7.68 25.38 -17.74
CA THR A 501 -8.21 24.61 -16.60
C THR A 501 -7.97 23.13 -16.82
N THR A 502 -7.23 22.50 -15.91
CA THR A 502 -7.06 21.05 -15.81
C THR A 502 -7.97 20.52 -14.70
N THR A 503 -8.53 19.32 -14.88
CA THR A 503 -9.49 18.75 -13.91
C THR A 503 -9.11 17.33 -13.49
N MET A 504 -9.49 16.99 -12.27
CA MET A 504 -9.45 15.65 -11.70
C MET A 504 -10.84 15.35 -11.13
N LYS A 505 -11.58 14.44 -11.75
CA LYS A 505 -12.91 14.04 -11.30
C LYS A 505 -12.82 12.80 -10.44
N VAL A 506 -13.22 12.90 -9.18
CA VAL A 506 -13.30 11.78 -8.24
C VAL A 506 -14.73 11.25 -8.27
N THR A 507 -14.88 9.93 -8.46
CA THR A 507 -16.18 9.24 -8.50
C THR A 507 -16.11 8.03 -7.59
N ALA A 508 -17.00 7.94 -6.61
CA ALA A 508 -17.16 6.74 -5.79
C ALA A 508 -18.13 5.79 -6.46
N LEU A 509 -17.72 4.52 -6.57
CA LEU A 509 -18.50 3.45 -7.18
C LEU A 509 -18.76 2.37 -6.13
N ALA A 510 -20.00 1.90 -6.04
CA ALA A 510 -20.35 0.72 -5.27
C ALA A 510 -19.81 -0.55 -5.94
N GLU A 511 -19.79 -1.66 -5.22
CA GLU A 511 -19.41 -2.99 -5.73
C GLU A 511 -20.19 -3.43 -6.97
N ASN A 512 -21.42 -2.93 -7.17
CA ASN A 512 -22.21 -3.21 -8.37
C ASN A 512 -21.94 -2.22 -9.53
N GLY A 513 -20.98 -1.31 -9.38
CA GLY A 513 -20.64 -0.26 -10.34
C GLY A 513 -21.56 0.96 -10.33
N ALA A 514 -22.57 1.02 -9.45
CA ALA A 514 -23.41 2.20 -9.30
C ALA A 514 -22.61 3.38 -8.73
N ARG A 515 -22.85 4.59 -9.25
CA ARG A 515 -22.23 5.79 -8.71
C ARG A 515 -22.90 6.17 -7.39
N ILE A 516 -22.08 6.30 -6.35
CA ILE A 516 -22.50 6.73 -5.01
C ILE A 516 -22.30 8.25 -4.86
N ASP A 517 -21.26 8.79 -5.48
CA ASP A 517 -20.87 10.19 -5.32
C ASP A 517 -19.89 10.61 -6.41
N HIS A 518 -19.82 11.91 -6.68
CA HIS A 518 -18.75 12.48 -7.48
C HIS A 518 -18.50 13.95 -7.19
N TYR A 519 -17.28 14.41 -7.44
CA TYR A 519 -16.93 15.83 -7.47
C TYR A 519 -15.72 16.04 -8.37
N SER A 520 -15.42 17.29 -8.71
CA SER A 520 -14.25 17.63 -9.52
C SER A 520 -13.30 18.56 -8.78
N ILE A 521 -12.02 18.32 -8.90
CA ILE A 521 -10.95 19.22 -8.49
C ILE A 521 -10.46 19.93 -9.75
N ALA A 522 -10.36 21.26 -9.72
CA ALA A 522 -9.94 22.08 -10.85
C ALA A 522 -8.77 22.98 -10.49
N ARG A 523 -7.75 23.02 -11.35
CA ARG A 523 -6.59 23.93 -11.23
C ARG A 523 -6.28 24.62 -12.56
N ARG A 524 -5.44 25.65 -12.49
CA ARG A 524 -4.76 26.20 -13.67
C ARG A 524 -3.49 25.41 -13.96
N ALA A 525 -3.40 24.81 -15.13
CA ALA A 525 -2.30 23.92 -15.48
C ALA A 525 -0.96 24.67 -15.58
N GLY A 526 0.11 24.07 -15.06
CA GLY A 526 1.49 24.55 -15.18
C GLY A 526 1.79 25.85 -14.45
N ARG A 527 1.04 26.14 -13.38
CA ARG A 527 1.30 27.23 -12.45
C ARG A 527 2.25 26.73 -11.36
N SER A 528 3.49 27.18 -11.36
CA SER A 528 4.37 26.98 -10.20
C SER A 528 3.89 27.87 -9.05
N GLU A 529 3.69 27.29 -7.87
CA GLU A 529 3.30 28.04 -6.66
C GLU A 529 4.53 28.46 -5.85
N ARG A 530 5.59 28.92 -6.55
CA ARG A 530 6.75 29.56 -5.92
C ARG A 530 6.34 30.93 -5.38
N GLY A 531 5.89 30.97 -4.14
CA GLY A 531 5.70 32.20 -3.40
C GLY A 531 4.48 32.17 -2.49
N HIS A 532 4.68 31.66 -1.28
CA HIS A 532 4.15 32.24 -0.04
C HIS A 532 5.12 31.94 1.10
#